data_AF-A0A834BHB7-F1
#
_entry.id   AF-A0A834BHB7-F1
#
_cell.length_a   1.000
_cell.length_b   1.000
_cell.length_c   1.000
_cell.angle_alpha   90.00
_cell.angle_beta   90.00
_cell.angle_gamma   90.00
#
_symmetry.space_group_name_H-M   'P 1'
#
loop_
_entity.id
_entity.type
_entity.pdbx_description
1 polymer ?
#
loop_
_entity_poly.entity_id
_entity_poly.type
_entity_poly.pdbx_seq_one_letter_code
_entity_poly.pdbx_strand_id
1 'polypeptide(L)'
;MAWLSLWKCFPSLRPRDNKAAALLMLTKNVDLVKDAHEEMERAVEECDPYCGLSNDIAEENSEQDHVLGCPNNQDSYWSEEDQELISPCLALVRASKACLTKIQVAVAENGKKDQVAQLDDIVDISDEISPSVDDLALSIYPPMCHRTVSINSAKLASVIKKALEITK
;
A
#
# COMPACT_ATOMS: atom_id res chain seq x y z
N MET A 1 13.99 -15.72 9.65
CA MET A 1 13.74 -17.19 9.53
C MET A 1 12.79 -17.58 8.37
N ALA A 2 11.84 -16.74 7.92
CA ALA A 2 10.90 -17.10 6.84
C ALA A 2 11.56 -17.37 5.46
N TRP A 3 12.63 -16.64 5.17
CA TRP A 3 13.45 -16.70 3.96
C TRP A 3 14.03 -18.08 3.63
N LEU A 4 14.43 -18.82 4.66
CA LEU A 4 15.03 -20.14 4.52
C LEU A 4 14.03 -21.17 3.98
N SER A 5 12.73 -21.00 4.25
CA SER A 5 11.69 -21.94 3.81
C SER A 5 11.39 -21.82 2.32
N LEU A 6 11.41 -20.60 1.77
CA LEU A 6 11.17 -20.34 0.35
C LEU A 6 12.31 -20.86 -0.53
N TRP A 7 13.56 -20.68 -0.08
CA TRP A 7 14.75 -21.22 -0.76
C TRP A 7 14.95 -22.72 -0.59
N LYS A 8 14.25 -23.35 0.36
CA LYS A 8 14.20 -24.82 0.51
C LYS A 8 13.28 -25.45 -0.54
N CYS A 9 12.16 -24.82 -0.88
CA CYS A 9 11.23 -25.32 -1.90
C CYS A 9 11.71 -25.09 -3.34
N PHE A 10 12.47 -24.00 -3.60
CA PHE A 10 12.93 -23.65 -4.94
C PHE A 10 14.45 -23.42 -4.97
N PRO A 11 15.26 -24.48 -5.14
CA PRO A 11 16.72 -24.39 -5.09
C PRO A 11 17.34 -23.49 -6.17
N SER A 12 16.67 -23.34 -7.32
CA SER A 12 17.07 -22.46 -8.41
C SER A 12 16.91 -20.96 -8.09
N LEU A 13 16.09 -20.61 -7.09
CA LEU A 13 15.90 -19.24 -6.61
C LEU A 13 16.87 -18.87 -5.49
N ARG A 14 17.78 -19.77 -5.10
CA ARG A 14 18.74 -19.51 -4.01
C ARG A 14 19.75 -18.44 -4.44
N PRO A 15 19.82 -17.30 -3.73
CA PRO A 15 20.84 -16.30 -3.99
C PRO A 15 22.24 -16.85 -3.73
N ARG A 16 23.23 -16.39 -4.51
CA ARG A 16 24.63 -16.86 -4.39
C ARG A 16 25.34 -16.29 -3.17
N ASP A 17 24.90 -15.13 -2.68
CA ASP A 17 25.43 -14.44 -1.53
C ASP A 17 24.35 -13.56 -0.88
N ASN A 18 24.67 -13.00 0.29
CA ASN A 18 23.73 -12.20 1.09
C ASN A 18 23.35 -10.88 0.40
N LYS A 19 24.23 -10.31 -0.42
CA LYS A 19 23.90 -9.11 -1.21
C LYS A 19 22.84 -9.44 -2.25
N ALA A 20 23.01 -10.53 -2.99
CA ALA A 20 22.01 -11.01 -3.94
C ALA A 20 20.68 -11.35 -3.26
N ALA A 21 20.73 -11.90 -2.03
CA ALA A 21 19.53 -12.17 -1.24
C ALA A 21 18.79 -10.89 -0.83
N ALA A 22 19.52 -9.89 -0.34
CA ALA A 22 18.97 -8.60 0.03
C ALA A 22 18.33 -7.89 -1.17
N LEU A 23 19.03 -7.87 -2.31
CA LEU A 23 18.50 -7.28 -3.55
C LEU A 23 17.23 -7.98 -4.03
N LEU A 24 17.18 -9.31 -3.95
CA LEU A 24 15.99 -10.08 -4.35
C LEU A 24 14.76 -9.69 -3.53
N MET A 25 14.90 -9.48 -2.22
CA MET A 25 13.75 -9.06 -1.41
C MET A 25 13.40 -7.61 -1.58
N LEU A 26 14.38 -6.73 -1.71
CA LEU A 26 14.09 -5.33 -2.01
C LEU A 26 13.29 -5.23 -3.31
N THR A 27 13.63 -6.04 -4.34
CA THR A 27 12.81 -6.16 -5.56
C THR A 27 11.39 -6.62 -5.24
N LYS A 28 11.22 -7.70 -4.48
CA LYS A 28 9.90 -8.21 -4.09
C LYS A 28 9.06 -7.14 -3.38
N ASN A 29 9.65 -6.39 -2.45
CA ASN A 29 8.93 -5.32 -1.74
C ASN A 29 8.57 -4.15 -2.66
N VAL A 30 9.46 -3.79 -3.61
CA VAL A 30 9.14 -2.79 -4.65
C VAL A 30 7.94 -3.24 -5.48
N ASP A 31 7.91 -4.51 -5.90
CA ASP A 31 6.84 -5.07 -6.72
C ASP A 31 5.51 -5.12 -5.94
N LEU A 32 5.52 -5.57 -4.68
CA LEU A 32 4.31 -5.58 -3.84
C LEU A 32 3.72 -4.18 -3.64
N VAL A 33 4.56 -3.19 -3.31
CA VAL A 33 4.11 -1.80 -3.14
C VAL A 33 3.63 -1.20 -4.45
N LYS A 34 4.23 -1.59 -5.59
CA LYS A 34 3.77 -1.20 -6.92
C LYS A 34 2.38 -1.77 -7.20
N ASP A 35 2.17 -3.06 -6.97
CA ASP A 35 0.88 -3.71 -7.22
C ASP A 35 -0.23 -3.08 -6.37
N ALA A 36 0.03 -2.82 -5.08
CA ALA A 36 -0.90 -2.14 -4.18
C ALA A 36 -1.22 -0.72 -4.66
N HIS A 37 -0.22 0.07 -5.08
CA HIS A 37 -0.44 1.40 -5.63
C HIS A 37 -1.32 1.38 -6.88
N GLU A 38 -1.05 0.47 -7.81
CA GLU A 38 -1.83 0.33 -9.04
C GLU A 38 -3.26 -0.16 -8.77
N GLU A 39 -3.45 -1.03 -7.76
CA GLU A 39 -4.78 -1.45 -7.30
C GLU A 39 -5.58 -0.28 -6.73
N MET A 40 -4.95 0.54 -5.89
CA MET A 40 -5.59 1.74 -5.34
C MET A 40 -5.92 2.77 -6.43
N GLU A 41 -5.01 3.02 -7.38
CA GLU A 41 -5.26 3.94 -8.50
C GLU A 41 -6.45 3.46 -9.36
N ARG A 42 -6.48 2.18 -9.74
CA ARG A 42 -7.60 1.61 -10.49
C ARG A 42 -8.92 1.73 -9.74
N ALA A 43 -8.93 1.45 -8.45
CA ALA A 43 -10.15 1.55 -7.65
C ALA A 43 -10.73 2.98 -7.66
N VAL A 44 -9.88 4.00 -7.59
CA VAL A 44 -10.29 5.42 -7.68
C VAL A 44 -10.77 5.79 -9.08
N GLU A 45 -10.09 5.31 -10.13
CA GLU A 45 -10.48 5.56 -11.53
C GLU A 45 -11.82 4.91 -11.90
N GLU A 46 -12.10 3.74 -11.34
CA GLU A 46 -13.36 2.99 -11.55
C GLU A 46 -14.52 3.52 -10.69
N CYS A 47 -14.28 4.48 -9.79
CA CYS A 47 -15.32 5.08 -8.98
C CYS A 47 -16.31 5.89 -9.84
N ASP A 48 -17.60 5.55 -9.80
CA ASP A 48 -18.65 6.24 -10.54
C ASP A 48 -18.87 7.66 -9.98
N PRO A 49 -18.65 8.74 -10.78
CA PRO A 49 -18.85 10.12 -10.34
C PRO A 49 -20.30 10.47 -9.98
N TYR A 50 -21.28 9.68 -10.40
CA TYR A 50 -22.71 9.98 -10.25
C TYR A 50 -23.42 9.11 -9.20
N CYS A 51 -22.72 8.20 -8.53
CA CYS A 51 -23.34 7.25 -7.59
C CYS A 51 -24.04 7.91 -6.39
N GLY A 52 -23.68 9.15 -6.01
CA GLY A 52 -24.34 9.91 -4.95
C GLY A 52 -25.55 10.76 -5.38
N LEU A 53 -25.77 10.96 -6.69
CA LEU A 53 -26.78 11.91 -7.22
C LEU A 53 -28.15 11.29 -7.52
N SER A 54 -28.27 9.95 -7.53
CA SER A 54 -29.54 9.28 -7.88
C SER A 54 -30.57 9.23 -6.76
N ASN A 55 -30.23 9.61 -5.52
CA ASN A 55 -31.21 9.58 -4.42
C ASN A 55 -32.03 10.87 -4.29
N ASP A 56 -31.63 11.98 -4.93
CA ASP A 56 -32.26 13.29 -4.73
C ASP A 56 -33.20 13.73 -5.87
N ILE A 57 -33.30 12.96 -6.97
CA ILE A 57 -34.11 13.32 -8.15
C ILE A 57 -35.31 12.37 -8.35
N ALA A 58 -35.84 11.81 -7.26
CA ALA A 58 -37.07 11.01 -7.30
C ALA A 58 -38.12 11.51 -6.29
N GLU A 59 -38.19 12.82 -6.05
CA GLU A 59 -39.36 13.44 -5.41
C GLU A 59 -39.90 14.57 -6.28
N GLU A 60 -40.64 14.22 -7.32
CA GLU A 60 -41.80 14.99 -7.76
C GLU A 60 -42.59 14.14 -8.78
N ASN A 61 -43.72 13.60 -8.32
CA ASN A 61 -44.82 12.95 -9.08
C ASN A 61 -44.81 11.42 -9.23
N SER A 62 -45.11 10.69 -8.15
CA SER A 62 -46.09 9.60 -8.24
C SER A 62 -46.64 9.21 -6.86
N GLU A 63 -47.93 9.40 -6.70
CA GLU A 63 -48.69 8.92 -5.55
C GLU A 63 -48.67 7.39 -5.51
N GLN A 64 -48.39 6.83 -4.33
CA GLN A 64 -48.72 5.45 -3.92
C GLN A 64 -48.02 4.30 -4.66
N ASP A 65 -46.89 3.82 -4.15
CA ASP A 65 -46.78 2.41 -3.71
C ASP A 65 -45.61 2.23 -2.73
N HIS A 66 -45.85 1.44 -1.71
CA HIS A 66 -44.99 1.18 -0.56
C HIS A 66 -43.90 0.17 -0.94
N VAL A 67 -42.93 0.56 -1.76
CA VAL A 67 -41.80 -0.31 -2.16
C VAL A 67 -40.54 0.08 -1.38
N LEU A 68 -40.31 -0.70 -0.32
CA LEU A 68 -39.02 -1.05 0.29
C LEU A 68 -37.85 -0.11 -0.05
N GLY A 69 -37.59 0.83 0.85
CA GLY A 69 -36.37 1.64 0.81
C GLY A 69 -35.14 0.76 0.60
N CYS A 70 -34.45 0.96 -0.52
CA CYS A 70 -33.14 0.41 -0.74
C CYS A 70 -32.27 0.75 0.49
N PRO A 71 -31.55 -0.21 1.10
CA PRO A 71 -30.65 0.11 2.19
C PRO A 71 -29.73 1.23 1.73
N ASN A 72 -29.66 2.30 2.52
CA ASN A 72 -28.77 3.42 2.30
C ASN A 72 -27.34 2.89 2.09
N ASN A 73 -26.89 2.85 0.85
CA ASN A 73 -25.65 2.22 0.39
C ASN A 73 -24.42 3.11 0.62
N GLN A 74 -24.55 4.14 1.47
CA GLN A 74 -23.50 5.10 1.80
C GLN A 74 -22.19 4.44 2.27
N ASP A 75 -22.25 3.28 2.92
CA ASP A 75 -21.06 2.56 3.38
C ASP A 75 -20.27 1.87 2.23
N SER A 76 -20.79 1.89 1.00
CA SER A 76 -20.18 1.23 -0.17
C SER A 76 -19.46 2.20 -1.12
N TYR A 77 -19.48 3.51 -0.85
CA TYR A 77 -18.90 4.52 -1.73
C TYR A 77 -18.00 5.47 -0.96
N TRP A 78 -17.09 6.12 -1.69
CA TRP A 78 -16.31 7.24 -1.18
C TRP A 78 -17.12 8.53 -1.25
N SER A 79 -17.13 9.27 -0.14
CA SER A 79 -17.58 10.68 -0.10
C SER A 79 -16.59 11.60 -0.83
N GLU A 80 -16.97 12.86 -1.07
CA GLU A 80 -16.05 13.86 -1.62
C GLU A 80 -14.85 14.07 -0.68
N GLU A 81 -15.08 14.10 0.64
CA GLU A 81 -14.01 14.22 1.62
C GLU A 81 -13.07 13.00 1.62
N ASP A 82 -13.60 11.79 1.39
CA ASP A 82 -12.77 10.59 1.20
C ASP A 82 -11.88 10.73 -0.03
N GLN A 83 -12.44 11.16 -1.17
CA GLN A 83 -11.69 11.33 -2.42
C GLN A 83 -10.54 12.35 -2.28
N GLU A 84 -10.77 13.47 -1.57
CA GLU A 84 -9.72 14.44 -1.27
C GLU A 84 -8.59 13.83 -0.41
N LEU A 85 -8.93 12.94 0.53
CA LEU A 85 -7.97 12.28 1.41
C LEU A 85 -7.22 11.11 0.72
N ILE A 86 -7.79 10.49 -0.29
CA ILE A 86 -7.15 9.40 -1.04
C ILE A 86 -5.92 9.88 -1.82
N SER A 87 -6.00 11.06 -2.43
CA SER A 87 -4.90 11.65 -3.21
C SER A 87 -3.55 11.72 -2.44
N PRO A 88 -3.47 12.31 -1.23
CA PRO A 88 -2.24 12.30 -0.45
C PRO A 88 -1.83 10.89 0.01
N CYS A 89 -2.76 9.95 0.19
CA CYS A 89 -2.42 8.57 0.51
C CYS A 89 -1.74 7.85 -0.66
N LEU A 90 -2.26 8.00 -1.88
CA LEU A 90 -1.64 7.50 -3.10
C LEU A 90 -0.22 8.05 -3.27
N ALA A 91 -0.04 9.36 -3.05
CA ALA A 91 1.27 10.00 -3.09
C ALA A 91 2.24 9.41 -2.05
N LEU A 92 1.76 9.07 -0.85
CA LEU A 92 2.57 8.42 0.19
C LEU A 92 2.98 6.99 -0.21
N VAL A 93 2.08 6.20 -0.78
CA VAL A 93 2.41 4.86 -1.28
C VAL A 93 3.42 4.95 -2.43
N ARG A 94 3.26 5.92 -3.34
CA ARG A 94 4.22 6.21 -4.41
C ARG A 94 5.60 6.57 -3.86
N ALA A 95 5.65 7.40 -2.82
CA ALA A 95 6.89 7.75 -2.14
C ALA A 95 7.53 6.53 -1.46
N SER A 96 6.74 5.63 -0.89
CA SER A 96 7.19 4.37 -0.29
C SER A 96 7.92 3.51 -1.31
N LYS A 97 7.33 3.32 -2.50
CA LYS A 97 7.97 2.62 -3.63
C LYS A 97 9.29 3.27 -4.01
N ALA A 98 9.30 4.60 -4.20
CA ALA A 98 10.49 5.34 -4.57
C ALA A 98 11.62 5.20 -3.53
N CYS A 99 11.27 5.17 -2.24
CA CYS A 99 12.23 4.93 -1.16
C CYS A 99 12.83 3.52 -1.25
N LEU A 100 12.00 2.48 -1.42
CA LEU A 100 12.47 1.11 -1.60
C LEU A 100 13.38 0.97 -2.83
N THR A 101 13.02 1.59 -3.97
CA THR A 101 13.88 1.62 -5.17
C THR A 101 15.21 2.29 -4.88
N LYS A 102 15.23 3.38 -4.11
CA LYS A 102 16.46 4.07 -3.74
C LYS A 102 17.34 3.22 -2.82
N ILE A 103 16.74 2.52 -1.85
CA ILE A 103 17.44 1.57 -0.96
C ILE A 103 18.05 0.43 -1.79
N GLN A 104 17.28 -0.14 -2.73
CA GLN A 104 17.74 -1.18 -3.64
C GLN A 104 18.96 -0.73 -4.45
N VAL A 105 18.92 0.47 -5.04
CA VAL A 105 20.07 1.04 -5.77
C VAL A 105 21.28 1.23 -4.84
N ALA A 106 21.08 1.77 -3.63
CA ALA A 106 22.16 1.95 -2.66
C ALA A 106 22.83 0.63 -2.27
N VAL A 107 22.05 -0.43 -2.04
CA VAL A 107 22.56 -1.79 -1.77
C VAL A 107 23.27 -2.38 -3.00
N ALA A 108 22.74 -2.16 -4.20
CA ALA A 108 23.35 -2.64 -5.44
C ALA A 108 24.73 -2.02 -5.68
N GLU A 109 24.86 -0.71 -5.47
CA GLU A 109 26.09 0.04 -5.69
C GLU A 109 27.12 -0.15 -4.57
N ASN A 110 26.68 -0.09 -3.31
CA ASN A 110 27.59 0.03 -2.17
C ASN A 110 27.65 -1.21 -1.27
N GLY A 111 26.62 -2.07 -1.32
CA GLY A 111 26.53 -3.25 -0.45
C GLY A 111 27.66 -4.25 -0.72
N LYS A 112 28.24 -4.80 0.35
CA LYS A 112 29.27 -5.85 0.28
C LYS A 112 28.76 -7.15 0.88
N LYS A 113 29.13 -8.28 0.26
CA LYS A 113 28.66 -9.62 0.65
C LYS A 113 29.04 -10.04 2.08
N ASP A 114 30.08 -9.46 2.64
CA ASP A 114 30.59 -9.68 4.00
C ASP A 114 29.86 -8.86 5.08
N GLN A 115 29.10 -7.83 4.69
CA GLN A 115 28.34 -6.98 5.60
C GLN A 115 26.97 -7.59 5.95
N VAL A 116 26.97 -8.85 6.38
CA VAL A 116 25.75 -9.65 6.59
C VAL A 116 24.75 -8.94 7.51
N ALA A 117 25.18 -8.50 8.69
CA ALA A 117 24.29 -7.86 9.66
C ALA A 117 23.67 -6.55 9.12
N GLN A 118 24.42 -5.73 8.39
CA GLN A 118 23.90 -4.48 7.82
C GLN A 118 22.88 -4.75 6.71
N LEU A 119 23.13 -5.77 5.87
CA LEU A 119 22.19 -6.16 4.83
C LEU A 119 20.91 -6.74 5.44
N ASP A 120 21.02 -7.54 6.51
CA ASP A 120 19.88 -8.07 7.24
C ASP A 120 19.06 -6.93 7.90
N ASP A 121 19.72 -5.96 8.54
CA ASP A 121 19.05 -4.79 9.15
C ASP A 121 18.28 -3.95 8.11
N ILE A 122 18.86 -3.70 6.94
CA ILE A 122 18.22 -2.97 5.83
C ILE A 122 17.01 -3.75 5.30
N VAL A 123 17.15 -5.05 5.14
CA VAL A 123 16.09 -5.93 4.66
C VAL A 123 14.94 -5.98 5.65
N ASP A 124 15.22 -6.21 6.93
CA ASP A 124 14.21 -6.35 7.98
C ASP A 124 13.35 -5.09 8.09
N ILE A 125 13.96 -3.89 8.04
CA ILE A 125 13.17 -2.64 8.06
C ILE A 125 12.42 -2.39 6.75
N SER A 126 12.97 -2.80 5.60
CA SER A 126 12.30 -2.66 4.31
C SER A 126 11.08 -3.57 4.19
N ASP A 127 11.12 -4.75 4.81
CA ASP A 127 10.01 -5.70 4.91
C ASP A 127 8.82 -5.16 5.72
N GLU A 128 9.02 -4.18 6.60
CA GLU A 128 7.93 -3.52 7.34
C GLU A 128 7.10 -2.55 6.46
N ILE A 129 7.65 -2.10 5.31
CA ILE A 129 7.00 -1.10 4.45
C ILE A 129 5.77 -1.69 3.76
N SER A 130 5.87 -2.88 3.16
CA SER A 130 4.76 -3.49 2.41
C SER A 130 3.53 -3.75 3.30
N PRO A 131 3.63 -4.37 4.49
CA PRO A 131 2.48 -4.51 5.40
C PRO A 131 1.88 -3.16 5.83
N SER A 132 2.70 -2.12 5.99
CA SER A 132 2.20 -0.78 6.34
C SER A 132 1.48 -0.09 5.17
N VAL A 133 1.87 -0.40 3.94
CA VAL A 133 1.14 0.00 2.72
C VAL A 133 -0.18 -0.74 2.64
N ASP A 134 -0.19 -2.06 2.88
CA ASP A 134 -1.42 -2.86 2.88
C ASP A 134 -2.42 -2.38 3.95
N ASP A 135 -1.94 -2.10 5.18
CA ASP A 135 -2.76 -1.51 6.25
C ASP A 135 -3.40 -0.17 5.82
N LEU A 136 -2.64 0.68 5.12
CA LEU A 136 -3.14 1.94 4.60
C LEU A 136 -4.17 1.71 3.48
N ALA A 137 -3.85 0.86 2.50
CA ALA A 137 -4.73 0.54 1.37
C ALA A 137 -6.08 -0.01 1.86
N LEU A 138 -6.07 -0.98 2.77
CA LEU A 138 -7.28 -1.55 3.37
C LEU A 138 -8.12 -0.51 4.12
N SER A 139 -7.47 0.47 4.77
CA SER A 139 -8.18 1.53 5.50
C SER A 139 -8.85 2.58 4.62
N ILE A 140 -8.49 2.62 3.34
CA ILE A 140 -9.01 3.59 2.37
C ILE A 140 -10.32 3.11 1.75
N TYR A 141 -10.54 1.81 1.58
CA TYR A 141 -11.79 1.31 1.01
C TYR A 141 -13.02 1.62 1.89
N PRO A 142 -14.20 1.89 1.29
CA PRO A 142 -15.42 2.17 2.05
C PRO A 142 -15.85 1.01 2.97
N PRO A 143 -16.46 1.32 4.13
CA PRO A 143 -16.62 2.65 4.71
C PRO A 143 -15.30 3.17 5.30
N MET A 144 -14.84 4.33 4.80
CA MET A 144 -13.52 4.87 5.15
C MET A 144 -13.54 5.55 6.52
N CYS A 145 -12.57 5.20 7.37
CA CYS A 145 -12.39 5.85 8.67
C CYS A 145 -11.17 6.79 8.62
N HIS A 146 -11.39 8.10 8.52
CA HIS A 146 -10.32 9.10 8.40
C HIS A 146 -9.29 9.03 9.53
N ARG A 147 -9.74 8.72 10.76
CA ARG A 147 -8.84 8.52 11.90
C ARG A 147 -7.90 7.33 11.69
N THR A 148 -8.41 6.21 11.19
CA THR A 148 -7.61 5.01 10.90
C THR A 148 -6.63 5.29 9.78
N VAL A 149 -7.08 5.95 8.71
CA VAL A 149 -6.23 6.34 7.58
C VAL A 149 -5.09 7.26 8.04
N SER A 150 -5.38 8.21 8.91
CA SER A 150 -4.36 9.10 9.50
C SER A 150 -3.32 8.33 10.33
N ILE A 151 -3.76 7.39 11.16
CA ILE A 151 -2.87 6.53 11.97
C ILE A 151 -1.98 5.66 11.06
N ASN A 152 -2.57 5.01 10.06
CA ASN A 152 -1.85 4.12 9.15
C ASN A 152 -0.87 4.90 8.26
N SER A 153 -1.26 6.09 7.81
CA SER A 153 -0.38 7.02 7.07
C SER A 153 0.81 7.45 7.92
N ALA A 154 0.59 7.81 9.19
CA ALA A 154 1.66 8.20 10.10
C ALA A 154 2.60 7.03 10.41
N LYS A 155 2.06 5.82 10.60
CA LYS A 155 2.83 4.58 10.77
C LYS A 155 3.72 4.33 9.55
N LEU A 156 3.15 4.32 8.34
CA LEU A 156 3.89 4.12 7.09
C LEU A 156 5.00 5.17 6.93
N ALA A 157 4.70 6.46 7.15
CA ALA A 157 5.70 7.52 7.11
C ALA A 157 6.84 7.31 8.12
N SER A 158 6.55 6.81 9.32
CA SER A 158 7.55 6.47 10.34
C SER A 158 8.44 5.31 9.90
N VAL A 159 7.87 4.25 9.31
CA VAL A 159 8.62 3.10 8.81
C VAL A 159 9.55 3.53 7.67
N ILE A 160 9.06 4.32 6.71
CA ILE A 160 9.89 4.85 5.62
C ILE A 160 11.07 5.65 6.15
N LYS A 161 10.84 6.54 7.14
CA LYS A 161 11.91 7.34 7.75
C LYS A 161 12.97 6.44 8.40
N LYS A 162 12.55 5.44 9.18
CA LYS A 162 13.45 4.49 9.83
C LYS A 162 14.26 3.68 8.80
N ALA A 163 13.62 3.23 7.72
CA ALA A 163 14.31 2.53 6.63
C ALA A 163 15.40 3.39 5.97
N LEU A 164 15.08 4.66 5.71
CA LEU A 164 16.04 5.62 5.15
C LEU A 164 17.17 5.96 6.12
N GLU A 165 16.92 6.01 7.43
CA GLU A 165 17.94 6.25 8.44
C GLU A 165 18.94 5.09 8.56
N ILE A 166 18.47 3.85 8.48
CA ILE A 166 19.32 2.65 8.52
C ILE A 166 20.17 2.53 7.24
N THR A 167 19.66 3.03 6.11
CA THR A 167 20.34 2.93 4.81
C THR A 167 21.35 4.06 4.54
N LYS A 168 21.36 5.13 5.34
CA LYS A 168 22.30 6.26 5.20
C LYS A 168 23.74 5.84 5.47
#